data_AF-A0A1E1W8R4-F1
#
_entry.id   AF-A0A1E1W8R4-F1
#
_cell.length_a   1.000
_cell.length_b   1.000
_cell.length_c   1.000
_cell.angle_alpha   90.00
_cell.angle_beta   90.00
_cell.angle_gamma   90.00
#
_symmetry.space_group_name_H-M   'P 1'
#
loop_
_entity.id
_entity.type
_entity.pdbx_description
1 polymer ?
#
loop_
_entity_poly.entity_id
_entity_poly.type
_entity_poly.pdbx_seq_one_letter_code
_entity_poly.pdbx_strand_id
1 'polypeptide(L)'
;SRSPCDAACERSLPCGHACRGLCGEPCPDICRLCRPDDFPRDFLGDEFDDDVKFIQLQDCTHVLDLENMDNLMTGDRETVSIRTCPFCRTPIINTYRYKDLINDKFKTEINPIKEKIYGNEAKIKQKTTKLIAEVKLFSDANKHIFAENPAIRSAWAALYKVLKNQKMASLLKLETQSQYLEILEMIVGYYRKYKTDKLTALKQETLQVIQLLCKVLTTNVHKISQQFQRDMGTELQRMNSIIQLAKILSNGSFISSTDAPNVKQAAEEAKKLVFTCKVFDQNQAIIALKELQEAVNMSGIVQKAERDLIVKAIGSKAGSWYKCPNGHFYSIDACGGAMEISKCADCGVPIGGQGHALLASNAHAGEVDGSLHAAWSTAYNDMNNFRLD
;
A
#
# COMPACT_ATOMS: atom_id res chain seq x y z
N SER A 1 6.94 -34.58 -23.31
CA SER A 1 7.85 -35.05 -22.26
C SER A 1 7.93 -36.56 -22.32
N ARG A 2 9.08 -37.16 -22.01
CA ARG A 2 9.23 -38.61 -21.90
C ARG A 2 8.86 -38.98 -20.47
N SER A 3 7.98 -39.96 -20.28
CA SER A 3 7.64 -40.44 -18.94
C SER A 3 8.90 -40.91 -18.21
N PRO A 4 9.05 -40.59 -16.92
CA PRO A 4 10.19 -41.04 -16.13
C PRO A 4 10.24 -42.58 -16.13
N CYS A 5 11.43 -43.12 -16.36
CA CYS A 5 11.67 -44.56 -16.31
C CYS A 5 12.30 -44.91 -14.96
N ASP A 6 11.73 -45.89 -14.26
CA ASP A 6 12.23 -46.34 -12.95
C ASP A 6 13.18 -47.55 -13.08
N ALA A 7 13.46 -47.99 -14.30
CA ALA A 7 14.43 -49.06 -14.55
C ALA A 7 15.85 -48.59 -14.20
N ALA A 8 16.64 -49.51 -13.63
CA ALA A 8 18.05 -49.29 -13.38
C ALA A 8 18.79 -49.03 -14.70
N CYS A 9 19.86 -48.24 -14.64
CA CYS A 9 20.69 -47.99 -15.81
C CYS A 9 21.47 -49.25 -16.20
N GLU A 10 21.32 -49.69 -17.45
CA GLU A 10 22.05 -50.85 -18.00
C GLU A 10 23.50 -50.52 -18.41
N ARG A 11 23.95 -49.27 -18.22
CA ARG A 11 25.30 -48.83 -18.59
C ARG A 11 26.30 -49.12 -17.48
N SER A 12 27.52 -49.47 -17.86
CA SER A 12 28.66 -49.47 -16.94
C SER A 12 29.28 -48.08 -16.84
N LEU A 13 29.76 -47.73 -15.65
CA LEU A 13 30.56 -46.54 -15.40
C LEU A 13 31.92 -46.65 -16.11
N PRO A 14 32.67 -45.54 -16.29
CA PRO A 14 34.01 -45.57 -16.90
C PRO A 14 35.00 -46.50 -16.18
N CYS A 15 34.77 -46.81 -14.90
CA CYS A 15 35.55 -47.76 -14.12
C CYS A 15 35.18 -49.24 -14.35
N GLY A 16 34.20 -49.53 -15.21
CA GLY A 16 33.76 -50.89 -15.55
C GLY A 16 32.66 -51.47 -14.66
N HIS A 17 32.31 -50.80 -13.55
CA HIS A 17 31.26 -51.24 -12.62
C HIS A 17 29.86 -50.84 -13.06
N ALA A 18 28.85 -51.56 -12.57
CA ALA A 18 27.44 -51.28 -12.86
C ALA A 18 27.01 -49.90 -12.33
N CYS A 19 26.31 -49.12 -13.16
CA CYS A 19 25.77 -47.83 -12.76
C CYS A 19 24.58 -47.99 -11.82
N ARG A 20 24.57 -47.26 -10.70
CA ARG A 20 23.42 -47.18 -9.77
C ARG A 20 22.44 -46.05 -10.11
N GLY A 21 22.51 -45.54 -11.32
CA GLY A 21 21.62 -44.50 -11.85
C GLY A 21 20.35 -45.06 -12.48
N LEU A 22 19.53 -44.18 -13.02
CA LEU A 22 18.28 -44.50 -13.71
C LEU A 22 18.41 -44.48 -15.23
N CYS A 23 17.59 -45.30 -15.89
CA CYS A 23 17.52 -45.32 -17.35
C CYS A 23 17.02 -43.99 -17.91
N GLY A 24 17.83 -43.36 -18.78
CA GLY A 24 17.49 -42.10 -19.43
C GLY A 24 17.89 -40.82 -18.68
N GLU A 25 18.43 -40.97 -17.46
CA GLU A 25 18.97 -39.86 -16.67
C GLU A 25 20.52 -39.83 -16.74
N PRO A 26 21.16 -38.69 -16.39
CA PRO A 26 22.61 -38.63 -16.25
C PRO A 26 23.09 -39.70 -15.25
N CYS A 27 24.06 -40.51 -15.66
CA CYS A 27 24.66 -41.51 -14.79
C CYS A 27 25.46 -40.80 -13.69
N PRO A 28 25.17 -41.04 -12.40
CA PRO A 28 25.91 -40.39 -11.32
C PRO A 28 27.37 -40.91 -11.30
N ASP A 29 28.33 -40.01 -11.16
CA ASP A 29 29.76 -40.35 -11.10
C ASP A 29 30.17 -40.84 -9.70
N ILE A 30 29.51 -41.91 -9.23
CA ILE A 30 29.76 -42.55 -7.94
C ILE A 30 29.96 -44.05 -8.12
N CYS A 31 30.97 -44.61 -7.45
CA CYS A 31 31.24 -46.04 -7.50
C CYS A 31 31.67 -46.55 -6.13
N ARG A 32 30.84 -47.39 -5.49
CA ARG A 32 31.10 -47.98 -4.17
C ARG A 32 32.43 -48.75 -4.12
N LEU A 33 32.82 -49.39 -5.22
CA LEU A 33 34.03 -50.23 -5.29
C LEU A 33 35.31 -49.44 -5.56
N CYS A 34 35.23 -48.35 -6.32
CA CYS A 34 36.42 -47.54 -6.67
C CYS A 34 36.66 -46.37 -5.71
N ARG A 35 35.58 -45.81 -5.16
CA ARG A 35 35.61 -44.63 -4.28
C ARG A 35 34.60 -44.83 -3.13
N PRO A 36 34.91 -45.72 -2.17
CA PRO A 36 34.02 -45.97 -1.03
C PRO A 36 33.86 -44.72 -0.14
N ASP A 37 34.89 -43.87 -0.06
CA ASP A 37 34.87 -42.65 0.75
C ASP A 37 33.99 -41.54 0.16
N ASP A 38 33.88 -41.46 -1.17
CA ASP A 38 33.05 -40.47 -1.89
C ASP A 38 31.63 -40.99 -2.15
N PHE A 39 31.32 -42.22 -1.75
CA PHE A 39 29.99 -42.79 -1.96
C PHE A 39 28.98 -42.13 -1.00
N PRO A 40 27.81 -41.69 -1.49
CA PRO A 40 26.80 -41.09 -0.64
C PRO A 40 26.43 -42.03 0.51
N ARG A 41 26.32 -41.50 1.72
CA ARG A 41 25.79 -42.19 2.89
C ARG A 41 24.44 -41.59 3.26
N ASP A 42 23.61 -42.36 3.95
CA ASP A 42 22.33 -41.83 4.41
C ASP A 42 22.54 -40.72 5.45
N PHE A 43 21.49 -39.95 5.77
CA PHE A 43 21.50 -38.85 6.72
C PHE A 43 22.00 -39.27 8.12
N LEU A 44 21.89 -40.55 8.47
CA LEU A 44 22.40 -41.13 9.72
C LEU A 44 23.85 -41.65 9.64
N GLY A 45 24.48 -41.60 8.45
CA GLY A 45 25.84 -42.07 8.20
C GLY A 45 25.95 -43.55 7.84
N ASP A 46 24.80 -44.23 7.70
CA ASP A 46 24.71 -45.63 7.31
C ASP A 46 24.94 -45.82 5.80
N GLU A 47 25.41 -47.00 5.43
CA GLU A 47 25.60 -47.39 4.04
C GLU A 47 24.26 -47.76 3.40
N PHE A 48 24.03 -47.29 2.17
CA PHE A 48 22.86 -47.69 1.39
C PHE A 48 22.98 -49.15 0.92
N ASP A 49 21.84 -49.82 0.86
CA ASP A 49 21.72 -51.15 0.25
C ASP A 49 22.07 -51.14 -1.24
N ASP A 50 22.37 -52.31 -1.80
CA ASP A 50 22.85 -52.46 -3.17
C ASP A 50 21.80 -52.16 -4.25
N ASP A 51 20.52 -52.14 -3.87
CA ASP A 51 19.37 -51.86 -4.73
C ASP A 51 18.95 -50.39 -4.74
N VAL A 52 19.55 -49.56 -3.89
CA VAL A 52 19.26 -48.11 -3.84
C VAL A 52 19.74 -47.42 -5.10
N LYS A 53 18.83 -46.65 -5.70
CA LYS A 53 19.06 -45.90 -6.94
C LYS A 53 19.33 -44.44 -6.63
N PHE A 54 20.24 -43.85 -7.38
CA PHE A 54 20.65 -42.47 -7.23
C PHE A 54 20.32 -41.64 -8.45
N ILE A 55 19.99 -40.37 -8.23
CA ILE A 55 19.82 -39.37 -9.26
C ILE A 55 20.83 -38.25 -9.05
N GLN A 56 21.49 -37.85 -10.14
CA GLN A 56 22.31 -36.65 -10.17
C GLN A 56 21.47 -35.48 -10.67
N LEU A 57 21.43 -34.40 -9.89
CA LEU A 57 20.74 -33.18 -10.32
C LEU A 57 21.47 -32.56 -11.53
N GLN A 58 20.70 -31.93 -12.42
CA GLN A 58 21.27 -31.20 -13.57
C GLN A 58 21.49 -29.73 -13.25
N ASP A 59 20.74 -29.21 -12.28
CA ASP A 59 20.86 -27.85 -11.77
C ASP A 59 22.07 -27.69 -10.83
N CYS A 60 22.56 -28.79 -10.25
CA CYS A 60 23.78 -28.84 -9.45
C CYS A 60 24.39 -30.25 -9.47
N THR A 61 25.68 -30.41 -9.22
CA THR A 61 26.37 -31.71 -9.32
C THR A 61 26.11 -32.69 -8.17
N HIS A 62 25.16 -32.39 -7.26
CA HIS A 62 24.85 -33.25 -6.11
C HIS A 62 24.07 -34.50 -6.51
N VAL A 63 24.41 -35.60 -5.86
CA VAL A 63 23.76 -36.90 -6.03
C VAL A 63 22.89 -37.16 -4.80
N LEU A 64 21.64 -37.55 -5.05
CA LEU A 64 20.67 -37.89 -4.02
C LEU A 64 20.06 -39.26 -4.33
N ASP A 65 19.63 -39.96 -3.30
CA ASP A 65 18.81 -41.17 -3.48
C ASP A 65 17.43 -40.81 -4.04
N LEU A 66 16.85 -41.77 -4.74
CA LEU A 66 15.59 -41.57 -5.45
C LEU A 66 14.42 -41.32 -4.49
N GLU A 67 14.37 -42.03 -3.37
CA GLU A 67 13.26 -41.97 -2.41
C GLU A 67 13.18 -40.59 -1.75
N ASN A 68 14.30 -40.08 -1.24
CA ASN A 68 14.36 -38.73 -0.67
C ASN A 68 14.04 -37.65 -1.70
N MET A 69 14.41 -37.86 -2.97
CA MET A 69 14.07 -36.92 -4.04
C MET A 69 12.59 -36.95 -4.41
N ASP A 70 11.99 -38.12 -4.52
CA ASP A 70 10.55 -38.25 -4.76
C ASP A 70 9.76 -37.64 -3.59
N ASN A 71 10.18 -37.90 -2.35
CA ASN A 71 9.60 -37.30 -1.14
C ASN A 71 9.78 -35.77 -1.09
N LEU A 72 10.93 -35.23 -1.48
CA LEU A 72 11.17 -33.78 -1.53
C LEU A 72 10.28 -33.09 -2.58
N MET A 73 10.08 -33.74 -3.72
CA MET A 73 9.32 -33.17 -4.84
C MET A 73 7.81 -33.29 -4.65
N THR A 74 7.34 -34.37 -4.03
CA THR A 74 5.92 -34.63 -3.75
C THR A 74 5.47 -34.13 -2.37
N GLY A 75 6.39 -33.99 -1.42
CA GLY A 75 6.16 -33.47 -0.07
C GLY A 75 5.79 -31.99 -0.05
N ASP A 76 5.13 -31.56 1.02
CA ASP A 76 4.62 -30.22 1.32
C ASP A 76 3.69 -29.58 0.25
N ARG A 77 2.40 -29.90 0.34
CA ARG A 77 1.34 -29.25 -0.47
C ARG A 77 0.86 -27.91 0.11
N GLU A 78 1.25 -27.56 1.34
CA GLU A 78 0.72 -26.39 2.03
C GLU A 78 1.44 -25.08 1.67
N THR A 79 2.69 -25.16 1.22
CA THR A 79 3.49 -23.96 0.89
C THR A 79 3.93 -23.97 -0.57
N VAL A 80 3.53 -22.94 -1.32
CA VAL A 80 3.99 -22.70 -2.70
C VAL A 80 5.45 -22.24 -2.66
N SER A 81 6.38 -23.18 -2.73
CA SER A 81 7.81 -22.91 -2.76
C SER A 81 8.52 -23.70 -3.86
N ILE A 82 9.53 -23.08 -4.46
CA ILE A 82 10.41 -23.78 -5.39
C ILE A 82 11.34 -24.66 -4.57
N ARG A 83 11.32 -25.97 -4.82
CA ARG A 83 12.18 -26.91 -4.13
C ARG A 83 13.65 -26.65 -4.48
N THR A 84 14.49 -26.71 -3.47
CA THR A 84 15.93 -26.46 -3.59
C THR A 84 16.71 -27.69 -3.17
N CYS A 85 17.89 -27.88 -3.76
CA CYS A 85 18.83 -28.91 -3.32
C CYS A 85 19.17 -28.74 -1.83
N PRO A 86 19.12 -29.80 -1.01
CA PRO A 86 19.40 -29.71 0.43
C PRO A 86 20.87 -29.36 0.72
N PHE A 87 21.80 -29.71 -0.17
CA PHE A 87 23.24 -29.48 0.02
C PHE A 87 23.68 -28.05 -0.36
N CYS A 88 23.21 -27.52 -1.49
CA CYS A 88 23.68 -26.22 -2.01
C CYS A 88 22.60 -25.15 -2.13
N ARG A 89 21.35 -25.48 -1.82
CA ARG A 89 20.18 -24.59 -1.94
C ARG A 89 19.91 -24.09 -3.36
N THR A 90 20.53 -24.68 -4.38
CA THR A 90 20.22 -24.38 -5.78
C THR A 90 18.79 -24.82 -6.10
N PRO A 91 17.94 -23.95 -6.70
CA PRO A 91 16.61 -24.33 -7.14
C PRO A 91 16.63 -25.46 -8.16
N ILE A 92 15.77 -26.46 -7.96
CA ILE A 92 15.66 -27.62 -8.86
C ILE A 92 14.60 -27.27 -9.93
N ILE A 93 15.03 -26.98 -11.15
CA ILE A 93 14.18 -26.45 -12.22
C ILE A 93 14.30 -27.28 -13.50
N ASN A 94 15.52 -27.63 -13.90
CA ASN A 94 15.80 -28.24 -15.20
C ASN A 94 15.93 -29.76 -15.16
N THR A 95 15.95 -30.36 -13.97
CA THR A 95 16.04 -31.81 -13.79
C THR A 95 14.89 -32.52 -14.51
N TYR A 96 15.21 -33.31 -15.54
CA TYR A 96 14.25 -33.83 -16.52
C TYR A 96 13.13 -34.67 -15.89
N ARG A 97 13.47 -35.62 -15.01
CA ARG A 97 12.51 -36.48 -14.30
C ARG A 97 11.33 -35.71 -13.68
N TYR A 98 11.61 -34.58 -13.05
CA TYR A 98 10.60 -33.78 -12.35
C TYR A 98 10.10 -32.58 -13.16
N LYS A 99 10.55 -32.44 -14.41
CA LYS A 99 10.25 -31.26 -15.24
C LYS A 99 8.75 -31.07 -15.45
N ASP A 100 7.99 -32.15 -15.63
CA ASP A 100 6.53 -32.07 -15.79
C ASP A 100 5.84 -31.67 -14.48
N LEU A 101 6.26 -32.24 -13.35
CA LEU A 101 5.75 -31.87 -12.03
C LEU A 101 6.06 -30.40 -11.71
N ILE A 102 7.28 -29.95 -12.01
CA ILE A 102 7.72 -28.57 -11.84
C ILE A 102 6.90 -27.65 -12.75
N ASN A 103 6.75 -27.99 -14.04
CA ASN A 103 5.95 -27.21 -14.99
C ASN A 103 4.49 -27.12 -14.58
N ASP A 104 3.91 -28.20 -14.05
CA ASP A 104 2.54 -28.21 -13.53
C ASP A 104 2.42 -27.29 -12.32
N LYS A 105 3.29 -27.41 -11.31
CA LYS A 105 3.35 -26.48 -10.16
C LYS A 105 3.54 -25.02 -10.60
N PHE A 106 4.38 -24.78 -11.61
CA PHE A 106 4.54 -23.43 -12.16
C PHE A 106 3.23 -22.93 -12.78
N LYS A 107 2.49 -23.77 -13.48
CA LYS A 107 1.24 -23.41 -14.15
C LYS A 107 0.05 -23.26 -13.20
N THR A 108 -0.07 -24.12 -12.19
CA THR A 108 -1.23 -24.22 -11.31
C THR A 108 -1.11 -23.35 -10.05
N GLU A 109 0.09 -23.21 -9.49
CA GLU A 109 0.30 -22.50 -8.22
C GLU A 109 1.06 -21.18 -8.42
N ILE A 110 2.19 -21.21 -9.11
CA ILE A 110 3.11 -20.06 -9.16
C ILE A 110 2.64 -18.99 -10.15
N ASN A 111 2.27 -19.35 -11.37
CA ASN A 111 1.86 -18.41 -12.42
C ASN A 111 0.58 -17.63 -12.04
N PRO A 112 -0.47 -18.25 -11.47
CA PRO A 112 -1.64 -17.51 -11.00
C PRO A 112 -1.31 -16.50 -9.89
N ILE A 113 -0.40 -16.85 -8.98
CA ILE A 113 0.08 -15.93 -7.94
C ILE A 113 0.90 -14.79 -8.57
N LYS A 114 1.80 -15.09 -9.52
CA LYS A 114 2.55 -14.08 -10.26
C LYS A 114 1.62 -13.15 -11.03
N GLU A 115 0.58 -13.67 -11.67
CA GLU A 115 -0.45 -12.88 -12.36
C GLU A 115 -1.26 -12.03 -11.39
N LYS A 116 -1.59 -12.54 -10.20
CA LYS A 116 -2.32 -11.78 -9.18
C LYS A 116 -1.49 -10.66 -8.55
N ILE A 117 -0.20 -10.89 -8.32
CA ILE A 117 0.71 -9.93 -7.66
C ILE A 117 1.32 -8.94 -8.66
N TYR A 118 1.80 -9.43 -9.80
CA TYR A 118 2.50 -8.62 -10.79
C TYR A 118 1.60 -8.14 -11.94
N GLY A 119 0.41 -8.72 -12.09
CA GLY A 119 -0.57 -8.38 -13.13
C GLY A 119 -0.28 -9.08 -14.46
N ASN A 120 -1.33 -9.36 -15.24
CA ASN A 120 -1.20 -9.80 -16.63
C ASN A 120 -0.77 -8.62 -17.50
N GLU A 121 -0.03 -8.86 -18.58
CA GLU A 121 0.51 -7.80 -19.45
C GLU A 121 -0.59 -6.83 -19.95
N ALA A 122 -1.80 -7.35 -20.21
CA ALA A 122 -2.96 -6.54 -20.57
C ALA A 122 -3.42 -5.59 -19.44
N LYS A 123 -3.48 -6.08 -18.20
CA LYS A 123 -3.86 -5.26 -17.01
C LYS A 123 -2.80 -4.20 -16.72
N ILE A 124 -1.52 -4.55 -16.87
CA ILE A 124 -0.41 -3.61 -16.73
C ILE A 124 -0.53 -2.50 -17.77
N LYS A 125 -0.75 -2.85 -19.05
CA LYS A 125 -0.95 -1.87 -20.13
C LYS A 125 -2.16 -0.97 -19.85
N GLN A 126 -3.29 -1.54 -19.46
CA GLN A 126 -4.50 -0.79 -19.14
C GLN A 126 -4.28 0.21 -17.99
N LYS A 127 -3.74 -0.24 -16.85
CA LYS A 127 -3.47 0.62 -15.68
C LYS A 127 -2.41 1.68 -16.00
N THR A 128 -1.40 1.35 -16.81
CA THR A 128 -0.39 2.31 -17.26
C THR A 128 -1.02 3.41 -18.11
N THR A 129 -1.82 3.05 -19.12
CA THR A 129 -2.49 4.04 -19.98
C THR A 129 -3.44 4.93 -19.17
N LYS A 130 -4.21 4.33 -18.25
CA LYS A 130 -5.11 5.07 -17.36
C LYS A 130 -4.33 6.07 -16.49
N LEU A 131 -3.27 5.61 -15.82
CA LEU A 131 -2.47 6.45 -14.94
C LEU A 131 -1.75 7.57 -15.70
N ILE A 132 -1.24 7.30 -16.91
CA ILE A 132 -0.66 8.34 -17.77
C ILE A 132 -1.71 9.39 -18.16
N ALA A 133 -2.96 8.97 -18.44
CA ALA A 133 -4.04 9.90 -18.71
C ALA A 133 -4.37 10.76 -17.49
N GLU A 134 -4.49 10.16 -16.30
CA GLU A 134 -4.72 10.85 -15.02
C GLU A 134 -3.61 11.88 -14.74
N VAL A 135 -2.34 11.50 -14.88
CA VAL A 135 -1.20 12.42 -14.68
C VAL A 135 -1.19 13.59 -15.67
N LYS A 136 -1.64 13.37 -16.92
CA LYS A 136 -1.78 14.44 -17.92
C LYS A 136 -2.93 15.38 -17.59
N LEU A 137 -4.11 14.83 -17.26
CA LEU A 137 -5.28 15.62 -16.85
C LEU A 137 -4.95 16.47 -15.61
N PHE A 138 -4.25 15.90 -14.64
CA PHE A 138 -3.73 16.62 -13.48
C PHE A 138 -2.78 17.75 -13.89
N SER A 139 -1.87 17.50 -14.85
CA SER A 139 -0.98 18.51 -15.38
C SER A 139 -1.74 19.68 -16.03
N ASP A 140 -2.76 19.35 -16.82
CA ASP A 140 -3.53 20.34 -17.58
C ASP A 140 -4.41 21.21 -16.68
N ALA A 141 -5.03 20.62 -15.66
CA ALA A 141 -5.85 21.34 -14.69
C ALA A 141 -5.04 22.31 -13.82
N ASN A 142 -3.75 22.03 -13.59
CA ASN A 142 -2.91 22.76 -12.65
C ASN A 142 -1.76 23.56 -13.29
N LYS A 143 -1.85 23.86 -14.59
CA LYS A 143 -0.83 24.63 -15.36
C LYS A 143 -0.30 25.88 -14.65
N HIS A 144 -1.20 26.68 -14.08
CA HIS A 144 -0.85 27.91 -13.37
C HIS A 144 -0.05 27.65 -12.08
N ILE A 145 -0.37 26.58 -11.34
CA ILE A 145 0.34 26.19 -10.11
C ILE A 145 1.75 25.70 -10.45
N PHE A 146 1.89 24.91 -11.52
CA PHE A 146 3.21 24.49 -11.96
C PHE A 146 4.06 25.67 -12.40
N ALA A 147 3.48 26.70 -13.04
CA ALA A 147 4.19 27.92 -13.44
C ALA A 147 4.79 28.65 -12.23
N GLU A 148 4.02 28.75 -11.14
CA GLU A 148 4.40 29.48 -9.92
C GLU A 148 5.34 28.68 -9.00
N ASN A 149 5.17 27.35 -8.92
CA ASN A 149 5.92 26.52 -7.99
C ASN A 149 6.82 25.49 -8.71
N PRO A 150 8.13 25.75 -8.80
CA PRO A 150 9.06 24.87 -9.51
C PRO A 150 9.25 23.52 -8.79
N ALA A 151 9.02 23.43 -7.47
CA ALA A 151 9.15 22.19 -6.72
C ALA A 151 8.03 21.19 -7.07
N ILE A 152 6.78 21.67 -7.15
CA ILE A 152 5.64 20.84 -7.58
C ILE A 152 5.84 20.39 -9.04
N ARG A 153 6.33 21.29 -9.91
CA ARG A 153 6.63 20.96 -11.31
C ARG A 153 7.70 19.88 -11.44
N SER A 154 8.77 19.95 -10.65
CA SER A 154 9.83 18.94 -10.68
C SER A 154 9.37 17.58 -10.16
N ALA A 155 8.54 17.55 -9.11
CA ALA A 155 7.91 16.33 -8.61
C ALA A 155 7.02 15.66 -9.66
N TRP A 156 6.17 16.45 -10.33
CA TRP A 156 5.36 15.95 -11.44
C TRP A 156 6.23 15.42 -12.60
N ALA A 157 7.26 16.16 -13.00
CA ALA A 157 8.12 15.77 -14.11
C ALA A 157 8.88 14.46 -13.81
N ALA A 158 9.29 14.25 -12.56
CA ALA A 158 9.91 13.01 -12.12
C ALA A 158 8.94 11.82 -12.23
N LEU A 159 7.71 11.97 -11.74
CA LEU A 159 6.64 10.97 -11.86
C LEU A 159 6.35 10.64 -13.34
N TYR A 160 6.15 11.67 -14.16
CA TYR A 160 5.85 11.49 -15.58
C TYR A 160 6.99 10.82 -16.35
N LYS A 161 8.25 11.16 -16.05
CA LYS A 161 9.43 10.51 -16.64
C LYS A 161 9.48 9.03 -16.30
N VAL A 162 9.19 8.67 -15.05
CA VAL A 162 9.15 7.28 -14.60
C VAL A 162 8.06 6.49 -15.33
N LEU A 163 6.86 7.07 -15.52
CA LEU A 163 5.78 6.42 -16.26
C LEU A 163 6.09 6.26 -17.75
N LYS A 164 6.69 7.26 -18.40
CA LYS A 164 7.01 7.23 -19.83
C LYS A 164 8.13 6.24 -20.18
N ASN A 165 9.09 6.05 -19.28
CA ASN A 165 10.28 5.22 -19.53
C ASN A 165 10.11 3.75 -19.14
N GLN A 166 8.97 3.34 -18.55
CA GLN A 166 8.79 1.96 -18.13
C GLN A 166 8.38 1.06 -19.30
N LYS A 167 9.36 0.35 -19.86
CA LYS A 167 9.12 -0.69 -20.87
C LYS A 167 8.45 -1.95 -20.30
N MET A 168 8.53 -2.22 -18.99
CA MET A 168 7.88 -3.37 -18.31
C MET A 168 7.59 -3.03 -16.83
N ALA A 169 6.50 -2.32 -16.57
CA ALA A 169 6.04 -2.00 -15.21
C ALA A 169 5.37 -3.21 -14.56
N SER A 170 5.65 -3.51 -13.28
CA SER A 170 4.80 -4.43 -12.52
C SER A 170 3.57 -3.69 -11.99
N LEU A 171 2.47 -4.39 -11.74
CA LEU A 171 1.26 -3.80 -11.17
C LEU A 171 1.53 -3.10 -9.83
N LEU A 172 2.38 -3.70 -8.98
CA LEU A 172 2.85 -3.09 -7.74
C LEU A 172 3.55 -1.73 -7.96
N LYS A 173 4.40 -1.60 -9.00
CA LYS A 173 5.05 -0.32 -9.31
C LYS A 173 4.04 0.74 -9.74
N LEU A 174 3.02 0.35 -10.51
CA LEU A 174 1.94 1.25 -10.91
C LEU A 174 1.08 1.68 -9.71
N GLU A 175 0.81 0.78 -8.76
CA GLU A 175 0.20 1.10 -7.46
C GLU A 175 0.98 2.21 -6.74
N THR A 176 2.30 2.02 -6.63
CA THR A 176 3.19 3.00 -6.03
C THR A 176 3.10 4.36 -6.75
N GLN A 177 3.14 4.37 -8.09
CA GLN A 177 3.03 5.62 -8.84
C GLN A 177 1.65 6.30 -8.68
N SER A 178 0.58 5.52 -8.51
CA SER A 178 -0.75 6.05 -8.20
C SER A 178 -0.76 6.76 -6.85
N GLN A 179 -0.16 6.17 -5.82
CA GLN A 179 -0.01 6.79 -4.50
C GLN A 179 0.85 8.08 -4.58
N TYR A 180 1.88 8.11 -5.42
CA TYR A 180 2.64 9.35 -5.68
C TYR A 180 1.76 10.47 -6.25
N LEU A 181 0.89 10.14 -7.19
CA LEU A 181 -0.05 11.10 -7.78
C LEU A 181 -1.02 11.64 -6.71
N GLU A 182 -1.61 10.75 -5.90
CA GLU A 182 -2.53 11.14 -4.81
C GLU A 182 -1.86 12.11 -3.81
N ILE A 183 -0.62 11.83 -3.41
CA ILE A 183 0.12 12.72 -2.52
C ILE A 183 0.36 14.09 -3.19
N LEU A 184 0.73 14.09 -4.47
CA LEU A 184 0.96 15.32 -5.22
C LEU A 184 -0.33 16.15 -5.39
N GLU A 185 -1.46 15.48 -5.61
CA GLU A 185 -2.80 16.09 -5.63
C GLU A 185 -3.14 16.75 -4.31
N MET A 186 -2.84 16.08 -3.18
CA MET A 186 -3.03 16.67 -1.85
C MET A 186 -2.18 17.94 -1.66
N ILE A 187 -0.90 17.91 -2.01
CA ILE A 187 0.01 19.08 -1.92
C ILE A 187 -0.55 20.24 -2.74
N VAL A 188 -0.96 19.98 -3.99
CA VAL A 188 -1.55 20.99 -4.87
C VAL A 188 -2.87 21.51 -4.32
N GLY A 189 -3.72 20.65 -3.77
CA GLY A 189 -4.99 21.05 -3.14
C GLY A 189 -4.78 22.00 -1.96
N TYR A 190 -3.79 21.74 -1.11
CA TYR A 190 -3.43 22.63 0.00
C TYR A 190 -2.83 23.96 -0.49
N TYR A 191 -1.95 23.94 -1.49
CA TYR A 191 -1.44 25.18 -2.09
C TYR A 191 -2.56 26.02 -2.71
N ARG A 192 -3.52 25.36 -3.37
CA ARG A 192 -4.72 26.01 -3.92
C ARG A 192 -5.55 26.65 -2.81
N LYS A 193 -5.84 25.92 -1.72
CA LYS A 193 -6.56 26.46 -0.55
C LYS A 193 -5.88 27.71 0.00
N TYR A 194 -4.55 27.66 0.19
CA TYR A 194 -3.77 28.81 0.65
C TYR A 194 -3.96 30.04 -0.26
N LYS A 195 -3.99 29.84 -1.58
CA LYS A 195 -4.17 30.92 -2.57
C LYS A 195 -5.60 31.43 -2.64
N THR A 196 -6.60 30.54 -2.66
CA THR A 196 -8.03 30.90 -2.73
C THR A 196 -8.42 31.76 -1.53
N ASP A 197 -7.89 31.44 -0.35
CA ASP A 197 -8.16 32.17 0.88
C ASP A 197 -7.37 33.49 1.00
N LYS A 198 -6.62 33.88 -0.06
CA LYS A 198 -5.81 35.11 -0.15
C LYS A 198 -4.91 35.34 1.07
N LEU A 199 -4.38 34.26 1.63
CA LEU A 199 -3.57 34.31 2.86
C LEU A 199 -2.22 34.98 2.58
N THR A 200 -1.91 36.01 3.38
CA THR A 200 -0.63 36.72 3.32
C THR A 200 0.34 36.23 4.40
N ALA A 201 -0.18 35.74 5.52
CA ALA A 201 0.63 35.19 6.61
C ALA A 201 1.20 33.80 6.27
N LEU A 202 2.44 33.54 6.72
CA LEU A 202 3.14 32.25 6.62
C LEU A 202 3.43 31.75 5.19
N LYS A 203 3.56 32.67 4.23
CA LYS A 203 3.83 32.33 2.83
C LYS A 203 5.14 31.57 2.66
N GLN A 204 6.21 32.03 3.30
CA GLN A 204 7.55 31.45 3.13
C GLN A 204 7.62 30.04 3.71
N GLU A 205 7.05 29.86 4.90
CA GLU A 205 6.99 28.61 5.63
C GLU A 205 6.18 27.57 4.86
N THR A 206 5.03 27.98 4.32
CA THR A 206 4.20 27.11 3.46
C THR A 206 4.99 26.65 2.22
N LEU A 207 5.70 27.57 1.56
CA LEU A 207 6.52 27.23 0.40
C LEU A 207 7.69 26.30 0.74
N GLN A 208 8.33 26.48 1.90
CA GLN A 208 9.41 25.62 2.37
C GLN A 208 8.94 24.18 2.63
N VAL A 209 7.79 24.00 3.29
CA VAL A 209 7.20 22.67 3.52
C VAL A 209 6.85 21.99 2.20
N ILE A 210 6.22 22.71 1.27
CA ILE A 210 5.93 22.19 -0.08
C ILE A 210 7.22 21.75 -0.79
N GLN A 211 8.28 22.58 -0.71
CA GLN A 211 9.56 22.27 -1.33
C GLN A 211 10.19 21.01 -0.74
N LEU A 212 10.15 20.86 0.59
CA LEU A 212 10.66 19.67 1.27
C LEU A 212 9.90 18.41 0.83
N LEU A 213 8.56 18.46 0.82
CA LEU A 213 7.72 17.34 0.41
C LEU A 213 7.99 16.94 -1.05
N CYS A 214 8.06 17.92 -1.94
CA CYS A 214 8.38 17.67 -3.36
C CYS A 214 9.79 17.10 -3.55
N LYS A 215 10.78 17.55 -2.76
CA LYS A 215 12.14 16.99 -2.76
C LYS A 215 12.17 15.53 -2.30
N VAL A 216 11.39 15.20 -1.27
CA VAL A 216 11.25 13.82 -0.79
C VAL A 216 10.59 12.94 -1.85
N LEU A 217 9.55 13.45 -2.52
CA LEU A 217 8.88 12.74 -3.61
C LEU A 217 9.81 12.48 -4.80
N THR A 218 10.58 13.48 -5.23
CA THR A 218 11.54 13.35 -6.34
C THR A 218 12.71 12.42 -6.05
N THR A 219 13.11 12.26 -4.79
CA THR A 219 14.24 11.41 -4.41
C THR A 219 13.84 9.93 -4.34
N ASN A 220 12.59 9.64 -3.95
CA ASN A 220 12.15 8.28 -3.63
C ASN A 220 11.16 7.64 -4.63
N VAL A 221 11.03 8.18 -5.85
CA VAL A 221 9.97 7.88 -6.85
C VAL A 221 9.64 6.37 -7.04
N HIS A 222 10.59 5.47 -6.77
CA HIS A 222 10.44 4.03 -7.00
C HIS A 222 10.02 3.20 -5.77
N LYS A 223 10.04 3.75 -4.55
CA LYS A 223 9.78 2.98 -3.33
C LYS A 223 9.06 3.81 -2.27
N ILE A 224 7.84 3.37 -1.94
CA ILE A 224 7.07 3.87 -0.79
C ILE A 224 7.13 2.79 0.29
N SER A 225 7.77 3.08 1.42
CA SER A 225 7.70 2.25 2.62
C SER A 225 6.53 2.66 3.51
N GLN A 226 6.11 1.81 4.44
CA GLN A 226 5.12 2.21 5.46
C GLN A 226 5.60 3.40 6.30
N GLN A 227 6.91 3.49 6.56
CA GLN A 227 7.50 4.64 7.22
C GLN A 227 7.31 5.92 6.39
N PHE A 228 7.62 5.85 5.09
CA PHE A 228 7.42 6.97 4.17
C PHE A 228 5.96 7.44 4.12
N GLN A 229 4.99 6.52 4.07
CA GLN A 229 3.56 6.89 4.08
C GLN A 229 3.16 7.60 5.36
N ARG A 230 3.63 7.12 6.52
CA ARG A 230 3.35 7.75 7.82
C ARG A 230 3.97 9.14 7.91
N ASP A 231 5.23 9.28 7.51
CA ASP A 231 5.94 10.57 7.54
C ASP A 231 5.28 11.58 6.60
N MET A 232 4.98 11.18 5.36
CA MET A 232 4.28 12.04 4.41
C MET A 232 2.87 12.41 4.90
N GLY A 233 2.13 11.47 5.48
CA GLY A 233 0.82 11.72 6.06
C GLY A 233 0.88 12.77 7.19
N THR A 234 1.85 12.62 8.08
CA THR A 234 2.08 13.53 9.21
C THR A 234 2.46 14.93 8.72
N GLU A 235 3.31 15.05 7.71
CA GLU A 235 3.68 16.35 7.14
C GLU A 235 2.54 17.01 6.34
N LEU A 236 1.67 16.23 5.68
CA LEU A 236 0.46 16.76 5.05
C LEU A 236 -0.53 17.29 6.10
N GLN A 237 -0.64 16.64 7.26
CA GLN A 237 -1.42 17.15 8.40
C GLN A 237 -0.83 18.43 8.97
N ARG A 238 0.50 18.53 9.06
CA ARG A 238 1.21 19.75 9.44
C ARG A 238 0.88 20.88 8.47
N MET A 239 0.89 20.62 7.17
CA MET A 239 0.55 21.61 6.14
C MET A 239 -0.89 22.12 6.27
N ASN A 240 -1.84 21.25 6.61
CA ASN A 240 -3.21 21.67 6.93
C ASN A 240 -3.27 22.61 8.15
N SER A 241 -2.49 22.30 9.18
CA SER A 241 -2.42 23.12 10.41
C SER A 241 -1.75 24.48 10.15
N ILE A 242 -0.73 24.53 9.28
CA ILE A 242 -0.13 25.79 8.79
C ILE A 242 -1.18 26.64 8.08
N ILE A 243 -2.00 26.05 7.21
CA ILE A 243 -3.07 26.78 6.51
C ILE A 243 -4.11 27.31 7.50
N GLN A 244 -4.49 26.54 8.52
CA GLN A 244 -5.42 27.01 9.56
C GLN A 244 -4.82 28.16 10.37
N LEU A 245 -3.55 28.04 10.78
CA LEU A 245 -2.85 29.10 11.46
C LEU A 245 -2.78 30.35 10.59
N ALA A 246 -2.44 30.21 9.31
CA ALA A 246 -2.39 31.31 8.36
C ALA A 246 -3.76 32.00 8.19
N LYS A 247 -4.87 31.25 8.20
CA LYS A 247 -6.23 31.81 8.20
C LYS A 247 -6.52 32.65 9.43
N ILE A 248 -6.10 32.16 10.61
CA ILE A 248 -6.27 32.90 11.87
C ILE A 248 -5.44 34.18 11.84
N LEU A 249 -4.15 34.08 11.51
CA LEU A 249 -3.23 35.21 11.48
C LEU A 249 -3.58 36.26 10.42
N SER A 250 -4.20 35.85 9.31
CA SER A 250 -4.64 36.77 8.24
C SER A 250 -6.01 37.40 8.52
N ASN A 251 -6.70 37.02 9.60
CA ASN A 251 -8.03 37.55 9.92
C ASN A 251 -7.93 38.94 10.57
N GLY A 252 -8.82 39.86 10.19
CA GLY A 252 -8.88 41.21 10.77
C GLY A 252 -9.05 41.22 12.30
N SER A 253 -9.78 40.25 12.85
CA SER A 253 -10.00 40.11 14.31
C SER A 253 -8.69 39.84 15.05
N PHE A 254 -7.82 38.98 14.48
CA PHE A 254 -6.49 38.74 15.02
C PHE A 254 -5.63 40.00 14.94
N ILE A 255 -5.61 40.67 13.78
CA ILE A 255 -4.83 41.89 13.57
C ILE A 255 -5.24 42.98 14.58
N SER A 256 -6.54 43.13 14.85
CA SER A 256 -7.05 44.09 15.84
C SER A 256 -6.73 43.74 17.30
N SER A 257 -6.56 42.45 17.61
CA SER A 257 -6.32 41.95 18.97
C SER A 257 -4.88 41.51 19.21
N THR A 258 -3.98 41.78 18.25
CA THR A 258 -2.59 41.30 18.28
C THR A 258 -1.83 41.83 19.48
N ASP A 259 -2.19 42.99 20.03
CA ASP A 259 -1.49 43.58 21.18
C ASP A 259 -1.84 42.95 22.53
N ALA A 260 -2.92 42.18 22.59
CA ALA A 260 -3.33 41.52 23.83
C ALA A 260 -2.35 40.39 24.20
N PRO A 261 -1.84 40.33 25.45
CA PRO A 261 -0.79 39.39 25.84
C PRO A 261 -1.24 37.93 25.74
N ASN A 262 -2.52 37.64 26.03
CA ASN A 262 -3.12 36.33 25.86
C ASN A 262 -3.13 35.87 24.39
N VAL A 263 -3.42 36.77 23.44
CA VAL A 263 -3.42 36.48 22.01
C VAL A 263 -2.00 36.26 21.49
N LYS A 264 -1.02 37.08 21.92
CA LYS A 264 0.41 36.87 21.57
C LYS A 264 0.91 35.52 22.04
N GLN A 265 0.65 35.17 23.30
CA GLN A 265 1.09 33.90 23.89
C GLN A 265 0.45 32.70 23.17
N ALA A 266 -0.85 32.73 22.92
CA ALA A 266 -1.54 31.66 22.18
C ALA A 266 -1.00 31.52 20.74
N ALA A 267 -0.68 32.63 20.08
CA ALA A 267 -0.13 32.61 18.73
C ALA A 267 1.30 32.05 18.68
N GLU A 268 2.13 32.35 19.68
CA GLU A 268 3.48 31.80 19.81
C GLU A 268 3.46 30.29 20.10
N GLU A 269 2.59 29.83 21.00
CA GLU A 269 2.47 28.40 21.30
C GLU A 269 1.95 27.61 20.08
N ALA A 270 0.95 28.14 19.37
CA ALA A 270 0.46 27.55 18.13
C ALA A 270 1.57 27.48 17.05
N LYS A 271 2.37 28.54 16.87
CA LYS A 271 3.53 28.51 15.96
C LYS A 271 4.56 27.46 16.37
N LYS A 272 4.89 27.37 17.66
CA LYS A 272 5.87 26.42 18.20
C LYS A 272 5.45 24.97 17.97
N LEU A 273 4.16 24.65 18.14
CA LEU A 273 3.64 23.30 17.91
C LEU A 273 3.54 22.96 16.43
N VAL A 274 3.12 23.91 15.58
CA VAL A 274 2.99 23.68 14.13
C VAL A 274 4.36 23.55 13.45
N PHE A 275 5.34 24.36 13.85
CA PHE A 275 6.68 24.39 13.26
C PHE A 275 7.73 23.60 14.05
N THR A 276 7.28 22.69 14.92
CA THR A 276 8.18 21.86 15.73
C THR A 276 9.13 21.02 14.86
N CYS A 277 10.40 20.91 15.27
CA CYS A 277 11.35 19.98 14.63
C CYS A 277 11.15 18.52 15.07
N LYS A 278 10.26 18.26 16.04
CA LYS A 278 9.90 16.90 16.48
C LYS A 278 8.84 16.29 15.55
N VAL A 279 8.49 15.03 15.81
CA VAL A 279 7.31 14.39 15.20
C VAL A 279 6.10 15.27 15.47
N PHE A 280 5.39 15.65 14.41
CA PHE A 280 4.26 16.54 14.52
C PHE A 280 3.07 15.81 15.14
N ASP A 281 2.56 16.34 16.25
CA ASP A 281 1.33 15.88 16.88
C ASP A 281 0.19 16.78 16.45
N GLN A 282 -0.67 16.21 15.59
CA GLN A 282 -1.83 16.92 15.07
C GLN A 282 -2.82 17.33 16.16
N ASN A 283 -3.02 16.51 17.19
CA ASN A 283 -4.02 16.77 18.22
C ASN A 283 -3.59 17.97 19.07
N GLN A 284 -2.31 18.00 19.47
CA GLN A 284 -1.75 19.14 20.22
C GLN A 284 -1.80 20.42 19.39
N ALA A 285 -1.48 20.35 18.09
CA ALA A 285 -1.57 21.50 17.21
C ALA A 285 -3.01 22.02 17.08
N ILE A 286 -3.99 21.13 16.96
CA ILE A 286 -5.42 21.49 16.89
C ILE A 286 -5.89 22.17 18.18
N ILE A 287 -5.49 21.64 19.35
CA ILE A 287 -5.83 22.23 20.65
C ILE A 287 -5.28 23.66 20.74
N ALA A 288 -4.00 23.87 20.41
CA ALA A 288 -3.40 25.20 20.44
C ALA A 288 -4.04 26.17 19.43
N LEU A 289 -4.45 25.67 18.25
CA LEU A 289 -5.18 26.48 17.28
C LEU A 289 -6.59 26.85 17.75
N LYS A 290 -7.25 26.01 18.55
CA LYS A 290 -8.53 26.34 19.19
C LYS A 290 -8.38 27.39 20.27
N GLU A 291 -7.39 27.23 21.15
CA GLU A 291 -7.10 28.22 22.18
C GLU A 291 -6.81 29.60 21.57
N LEU A 292 -6.07 29.63 20.45
CA LEU A 292 -5.86 30.85 19.69
C LEU A 292 -7.15 31.41 19.09
N GLN A 293 -8.05 30.56 18.59
CA GLN A 293 -9.35 31.00 18.07
C GLN A 293 -10.24 31.59 19.16
N GLU A 294 -10.28 30.94 20.32
CA GLU A 294 -11.03 31.41 21.48
C GLU A 294 -10.47 32.74 21.99
N ALA A 295 -9.14 32.88 22.07
CA ALA A 295 -8.48 34.13 22.48
C ALA A 295 -8.81 35.32 21.54
N VAL A 296 -9.10 35.04 20.27
CA VAL A 296 -9.41 36.04 19.23
C VAL A 296 -10.95 36.18 19.03
N ASN A 297 -11.77 35.49 19.84
CA ASN A 297 -13.23 35.44 19.72
C ASN A 297 -13.72 35.05 18.32
N MET A 298 -13.08 34.05 17.71
CA MET A 298 -13.40 33.55 16.39
C MET A 298 -13.80 32.07 16.44
N SER A 299 -14.69 31.64 15.54
CA SER A 299 -15.16 30.24 15.49
C SER A 299 -15.17 29.68 14.07
N GLY A 300 -15.15 28.35 13.95
CA GLY A 300 -15.43 27.61 12.70
C GLY A 300 -14.24 27.22 11.82
N ILE A 301 -13.04 27.80 12.00
CA ILE A 301 -11.87 27.48 11.15
C ILE A 301 -11.26 26.11 11.51
N VAL A 302 -11.14 25.77 12.80
CA VAL A 302 -10.59 24.46 13.22
C VAL A 302 -11.65 23.35 13.23
N GLN A 303 -12.91 23.68 13.54
CA GLN A 303 -14.01 22.70 13.63
C GLN A 303 -14.24 21.90 12.34
N LYS A 304 -14.08 22.52 11.16
CA LYS A 304 -14.22 21.82 9.88
C LYS A 304 -13.12 20.78 9.66
N ALA A 305 -11.89 21.10 10.06
CA ALA A 305 -10.76 20.19 9.90
C ALA A 305 -10.78 19.03 10.90
N GLU A 306 -11.31 19.23 12.11
CA GLU A 306 -11.56 18.13 13.06
C GLU A 306 -12.60 17.15 12.53
N ARG A 307 -13.69 17.62 11.91
CA ARG A 307 -14.67 16.74 11.26
C ARG A 307 -14.02 15.89 10.18
N ASP A 308 -13.23 16.50 9.29
CA ASP A 308 -12.52 15.78 8.23
C ASP A 308 -11.55 14.69 8.78
N LEU A 309 -10.96 14.91 9.97
CA LEU A 309 -10.04 13.96 10.61
C LEU A 309 -10.77 12.80 11.29
N ILE A 310 -11.90 13.06 11.93
CA ILE A 310 -12.77 12.01 12.49
C ILE A 310 -13.25 11.09 11.35
N VAL A 311 -13.68 11.67 10.22
CA VAL A 311 -14.12 10.93 9.03
C VAL A 311 -12.99 10.06 8.47
N LYS A 312 -11.76 10.59 8.39
CA LYS A 312 -10.61 9.86 7.83
C LYS A 312 -10.04 8.81 8.77
N ALA A 313 -10.07 9.02 10.08
CA ALA A 313 -9.58 8.09 11.10
C ALA A 313 -10.46 6.84 11.24
N ILE A 314 -11.77 6.96 10.98
CA ILE A 314 -12.73 5.85 11.09
C ILE A 314 -12.81 5.04 9.77
N GLY A 315 -12.12 5.47 8.70
CA GLY A 315 -12.06 4.73 7.43
C GLY A 315 -13.42 4.56 6.72
N SER A 316 -14.41 5.38 7.10
CA SER A 316 -15.79 5.24 6.61
C SER A 316 -15.98 5.89 5.24
N LYS A 317 -16.74 5.23 4.36
CA LYS A 317 -17.14 5.76 3.06
C LYS A 317 -18.13 6.92 3.25
N ALA A 318 -18.17 7.89 2.34
CA ALA A 318 -19.16 8.96 2.37
C ALA A 318 -20.59 8.39 2.35
N GLY A 319 -21.47 8.93 3.20
CA GLY A 319 -22.84 8.45 3.43
C GLY A 319 -23.00 7.52 4.63
N SER A 320 -21.98 7.37 5.48
CA SER A 320 -21.98 6.39 6.60
C SER A 320 -22.31 6.99 7.98
N TRP A 321 -22.63 8.28 8.04
CA TRP A 321 -22.91 9.00 9.27
C TRP A 321 -24.40 9.25 9.49
N TYR A 322 -24.83 9.10 10.74
CA TYR A 322 -26.23 9.16 11.15
C TYR A 322 -26.39 9.88 12.50
N LYS A 323 -27.63 10.29 12.80
CA LYS A 323 -28.05 10.90 14.06
C LYS A 323 -29.17 10.08 14.67
N CYS A 324 -29.12 9.91 15.99
CA CYS A 324 -30.24 9.38 16.76
C CYS A 324 -31.36 10.43 16.86
N PRO A 325 -32.57 10.05 17.35
CA PRO A 325 -33.69 10.98 17.54
C PRO A 325 -33.35 12.20 18.41
N ASN A 326 -32.38 12.05 19.32
CA ASN A 326 -31.91 13.10 20.22
C ASN A 326 -30.73 13.92 19.65
N GLY A 327 -30.30 13.66 18.41
CA GLY A 327 -29.27 14.44 17.71
C GLY A 327 -27.81 13.99 17.92
N HIS A 328 -27.56 12.91 18.67
CA HIS A 328 -26.20 12.36 18.84
C HIS A 328 -25.74 11.64 17.57
N PHE A 329 -24.49 11.86 17.19
CA PHE A 329 -23.88 11.32 15.98
C PHE A 329 -23.38 9.89 16.19
N TYR A 330 -23.56 9.05 15.19
CA TYR A 330 -22.97 7.71 15.14
C TYR A 330 -22.65 7.33 13.68
N SER A 331 -21.72 6.39 13.50
CA SER A 331 -21.33 5.87 12.19
C SER A 331 -21.69 4.40 12.07
N ILE A 332 -22.07 3.97 10.86
CA ILE A 332 -22.27 2.56 10.50
C ILE A 332 -21.11 2.13 9.60
N ASP A 333 -20.43 1.04 9.94
CA ASP A 333 -19.19 0.59 9.30
C ASP A 333 -19.44 -0.25 8.03
N ALA A 334 -18.36 -0.86 7.49
CA ALA A 334 -18.21 -1.82 6.39
C ALA A 334 -18.92 -1.55 5.04
N CYS A 335 -20.22 -1.29 5.05
CA CYS A 335 -21.06 -1.02 3.88
C CYS A 335 -21.78 0.33 3.93
N GLY A 336 -21.75 1.04 5.06
CA GLY A 336 -22.37 2.36 5.27
C GLY A 336 -23.91 2.33 5.41
N GLY A 337 -24.54 1.15 5.35
CA GLY A 337 -26.00 0.98 5.46
C GLY A 337 -26.41 0.26 6.73
N ALA A 338 -27.59 0.60 7.28
CA ALA A 338 -28.07 0.05 8.53
C ALA A 338 -28.50 -1.42 8.41
N MET A 339 -27.73 -2.33 9.02
CA MET A 339 -27.98 -3.78 8.98
C MET A 339 -28.40 -4.37 10.33
N GLU A 340 -28.13 -3.65 11.42
CA GLU A 340 -28.53 -4.01 12.77
C GLU A 340 -29.07 -2.80 13.54
N ILE A 341 -29.91 -3.09 14.55
CA ILE A 341 -30.40 -2.10 15.51
C ILE A 341 -29.55 -2.20 16.77
N SER A 342 -28.98 -1.07 17.19
CA SER A 342 -28.16 -0.94 18.39
C SER A 342 -28.69 0.19 19.29
N LYS A 343 -27.99 0.50 20.38
CA LYS A 343 -28.34 1.59 21.30
C LYS A 343 -27.34 2.73 21.16
N CYS A 344 -27.85 3.97 21.17
CA CYS A 344 -27.03 5.17 21.18
C CYS A 344 -26.12 5.18 22.41
N ALA A 345 -24.82 5.40 22.22
CA ALA A 345 -23.84 5.41 23.29
C ALA A 345 -24.12 6.52 24.34
N ASP A 346 -24.70 7.65 23.91
CA ASP A 346 -24.92 8.80 24.78
C ASP A 346 -26.27 8.78 25.50
N CYS A 347 -27.34 8.34 24.82
CA CYS A 347 -28.70 8.46 25.36
C CYS A 347 -29.50 7.15 25.36
N GLY A 348 -28.91 6.03 24.92
CA GLY A 348 -29.49 4.69 25.01
C GLY A 348 -30.69 4.41 24.10
N VAL A 349 -31.19 5.39 23.35
CA VAL A 349 -32.29 5.23 22.39
C VAL A 349 -31.88 4.35 21.20
N PRO A 350 -32.82 3.65 20.54
CA PRO A 350 -32.49 2.75 19.43
C PRO A 350 -31.95 3.51 18.21
N ILE A 351 -30.83 3.03 17.68
CA ILE A 351 -30.12 3.52 16.50
C ILE A 351 -29.87 2.40 15.49
N GLY A 352 -29.57 2.72 14.24
CA GLY A 352 -29.37 1.74 13.18
C GLY A 352 -30.66 1.37 12.43
N GLY A 353 -30.85 0.10 12.09
CA GLY A 353 -31.89 -0.35 11.17
C GLY A 353 -31.64 -1.77 10.64
N GLN A 354 -32.38 -2.21 9.63
CA GLN A 354 -32.24 -3.55 9.04
C GLN A 354 -32.35 -3.50 7.52
N GLY A 355 -31.64 -4.38 6.82
CA GLY A 355 -31.73 -4.49 5.35
C GLY A 355 -31.31 -3.22 4.61
N HIS A 356 -30.29 -2.52 5.11
CA HIS A 356 -29.83 -1.19 4.69
C HIS A 356 -30.85 -0.05 4.87
N ALA A 357 -32.02 -0.32 5.46
CA ALA A 357 -33.02 0.69 5.78
C ALA A 357 -32.81 1.21 7.21
N LEU A 358 -32.54 2.51 7.32
CA LEU A 358 -32.43 3.20 8.60
C LEU A 358 -33.79 3.25 9.31
N LEU A 359 -33.79 3.15 10.64
CA LEU A 359 -34.98 3.41 11.45
C LEU A 359 -35.53 4.81 11.14
N ALA A 360 -36.85 4.95 10.96
CA ALA A 360 -37.50 6.23 10.63
C ALA A 360 -37.26 7.35 11.67
N SER A 361 -36.92 6.96 12.91
CA SER A 361 -36.60 7.89 14.00
C SER A 361 -35.17 8.43 13.94
N ASN A 362 -34.32 7.85 13.10
CA ASN A 362 -32.93 8.23 12.91
C ASN A 362 -32.80 9.04 11.61
N ALA A 363 -31.77 9.89 11.53
CA ALA A 363 -31.54 10.76 10.37
C ALA A 363 -30.12 10.57 9.82
N HIS A 364 -29.93 10.81 8.53
CA HIS A 364 -28.59 10.87 7.94
C HIS A 364 -27.89 12.17 8.35
N ALA A 365 -26.59 12.08 8.65
CA ALA A 365 -25.76 13.18 9.14
C ALA A 365 -24.73 13.63 8.10
N GLY A 366 -25.21 14.04 6.93
CA GLY A 366 -24.37 14.50 5.81
C GLY A 366 -23.47 15.70 6.12
N GLU A 367 -23.77 16.45 7.18
CA GLU A 367 -22.92 17.54 7.69
C GLU A 367 -21.58 17.09 8.29
N VAL A 368 -21.39 15.79 8.54
CA VAL A 368 -20.16 15.22 9.10
C VAL A 368 -19.16 14.89 8.01
N ASP A 369 -19.60 14.27 6.90
CA ASP A 369 -18.74 13.79 5.81
C ASP A 369 -19.01 14.50 4.46
N GLY A 370 -19.90 15.48 4.44
CA GLY A 370 -20.27 16.25 3.24
C GLY A 370 -21.19 15.51 2.27
N SER A 371 -21.73 14.35 2.65
CA SER A 371 -22.65 13.60 1.79
C SER A 371 -24.04 14.23 1.76
N LEU A 372 -24.68 14.22 0.59
CA LEU A 372 -26.07 14.66 0.43
C LEU A 372 -27.04 13.56 0.86
N HIS A 373 -26.63 12.30 0.68
CA HIS A 373 -27.44 11.13 0.96
C HIS A 373 -26.64 10.00 1.61
N ALA A 374 -27.35 9.20 2.41
CA ALA A 374 -26.85 7.97 3.01
C ALA A 374 -26.41 6.95 1.95
N ALA A 375 -25.45 6.10 2.30
CA ALA A 375 -24.78 5.17 1.38
C ALA A 375 -25.71 4.17 0.65
N TRP A 376 -26.93 3.97 1.15
CA TRP A 376 -27.93 3.05 0.58
C TRP A 376 -29.30 3.72 0.34
N SER A 377 -29.31 5.04 0.11
CA SER A 377 -30.53 5.70 -0.34
C SER A 377 -30.84 5.36 -1.81
N THR A 378 -32.11 5.42 -2.18
CA THR A 378 -32.53 5.32 -3.59
C THR A 378 -31.85 6.35 -4.49
N ALA A 379 -31.43 7.49 -3.93
CA ALA A 379 -30.68 8.56 -4.61
C ALA A 379 -29.15 8.30 -4.69
N TYR A 380 -28.57 7.45 -3.84
CA TYR A 380 -27.14 7.10 -3.87
C TYR A 380 -26.81 6.19 -5.07
N ASN A 381 -27.78 5.37 -5.51
CA ASN A 381 -27.66 4.53 -6.71
C ASN A 381 -27.54 5.34 -8.03
N ASP A 382 -27.76 6.67 -7.99
CA ASP A 382 -27.61 7.58 -9.13
C ASP A 382 -26.24 8.32 -9.17
N MET A 383 -25.23 7.86 -8.41
CA MET A 383 -23.84 8.40 -8.37
C MET A 383 -23.67 9.90 -8.02
N ASN A 384 -24.74 10.63 -7.69
CA ASN A 384 -24.71 12.09 -7.48
C ASN A 384 -24.48 12.54 -6.02
N ASN A 385 -23.59 11.88 -5.27
CA ASN A 385 -23.29 12.33 -3.91
C ASN A 385 -22.32 13.54 -3.86
N PHE A 386 -21.86 14.02 -5.02
CA PHE A 386 -21.07 15.23 -5.16
C PHE A 386 -21.73 16.15 -6.19
N ARG A 387 -22.16 17.33 -5.73
CA ARG A 387 -22.36 18.49 -6.60
C ARG A 387 -21.04 19.24 -6.72
N LEU A 388 -20.49 19.27 -7.93
CA LEU A 388 -19.40 20.17 -8.33
C LEU A 388 -20.05 21.50 -8.74
N ASP A 389 -20.54 22.24 -7.75
CA ASP A 389 -21.13 23.57 -7.95
C ASP A 389 -20.22 24.62 -7.31
#